data_AF-A0A7S3JCX4-F1
#
_entry.id   AF-A0A7S3JCX4-F1
#
_cell.length_a   1.000
_cell.length_b   1.000
_cell.length_c   1.000
_cell.angle_alpha   90.00
_cell.angle_beta   90.00
_cell.angle_gamma   90.00
#
_symmetry.space_group_name_H-M   'P 1'
#
loop_
_entity.id
_entity.type
_entity.pdbx_description
1 polymer ?
#
loop_
_entity_poly.entity_id
_entity_poly.type
_entity_poly.pdbx_seq_one_letter_code
_entity_poly.pdbx_strand_id
1 'polypeptide(L)'
;LRPYFSEFALVKYRVLVEIRWFETLFNEKIIDEAEGISEETKAILDKIISEFTVEEAEKVKEIENTTNHDVKAVEYYLKNKFDENEFLKKRKEFLHFTCTSEDINNLSYAMMINE
;
A
#
# COMPACT_ATOMS: atom_id res chain seq x y z
N LEU A 1 0.98 12.86 18.93
CA LEU A 1 1.44 13.35 17.61
C LEU A 1 2.29 12.34 16.87
N ARG A 2 3.41 11.82 17.40
CA ARG A 2 4.31 10.90 16.66
C ARG A 2 3.64 9.74 15.90
N PRO A 3 2.59 9.06 16.43
CA PRO A 3 1.89 8.00 15.69
C PRO A 3 1.17 8.47 14.41
N TYR A 4 0.91 9.78 14.28
CA TYR A 4 0.14 10.39 13.19
C TYR A 4 0.97 11.37 12.37
N PHE A 5 1.91 12.08 13.01
CA PHE A 5 2.78 13.09 12.40
C PHE A 5 4.25 12.69 12.58
N SER A 6 4.66 11.69 11.80
CA SER A 6 6.05 11.26 11.64
C SER A 6 6.24 10.67 10.25
N GLU A 7 7.48 10.51 9.82
CA GLU A 7 7.80 9.82 8.57
C GLU A 7 7.29 8.36 8.59
N PHE A 8 7.46 7.66 9.73
CA PHE A 8 6.86 6.34 9.95
C PHE A 8 5.34 6.36 9.73
N ALA A 9 4.64 7.33 10.33
CA ALA A 9 3.20 7.45 10.16
C ALA A 9 2.83 7.69 8.69
N LEU A 10 3.52 8.61 8.01
CA LEU A 10 3.28 8.91 6.60
C LEU A 10 3.45 7.67 5.72
N VAL A 11 4.52 6.89 5.91
CA VAL A 11 4.73 5.64 5.16
C VAL A 11 3.62 4.63 5.47
N LYS A 12 3.23 4.47 6.74
CA LYS A 12 2.14 3.58 7.16
C LYS A 12 0.81 3.94 6.48
N TYR A 13 0.45 5.23 6.44
CA TYR A 13 -0.79 5.67 5.80
C TYR A 13 -0.72 5.51 4.27
N ARG A 14 0.43 5.72 3.64
CA ARG A 14 0.60 5.46 2.20
C ARG A 14 0.43 3.98 1.86
N VAL A 15 1.00 3.08 2.66
CA VAL A 15 0.79 1.62 2.54
C VAL A 15 -0.69 1.27 2.65
N LEU A 16 -1.38 1.86 3.63
CA LEU A 16 -2.82 1.68 3.80
C LEU A 16 -3.61 2.13 2.57
N VAL A 17 -3.36 3.34 2.06
CA VAL A 17 -4.07 3.89 0.89
C VAL A 17 -3.84 3.02 -0.35
N GLU A 18 -2.61 2.62 -0.62
CA GLU A 18 -2.28 1.73 -1.75
C GLU A 18 -3.02 0.40 -1.68
N ILE A 19 -3.06 -0.24 -0.50
CA ILE A 19 -3.77 -1.51 -0.30
C ILE A 19 -5.28 -1.32 -0.50
N ARG A 20 -5.88 -0.27 0.09
CA ARG A 20 -7.32 -0.02 -0.07
C ARG A 20 -7.70 0.33 -1.51
N TRP A 21 -6.83 1.04 -2.22
CA TRP A 21 -7.03 1.30 -3.64
C TRP A 21 -6.99 0.01 -4.45
N PHE A 22 -5.98 -0.83 -4.23
CA PHE A 22 -5.90 -2.14 -4.85
C PHE A 22 -7.17 -2.96 -4.59
N GLU A 23 -7.65 -3.04 -3.35
CA GLU A 23 -8.90 -3.75 -3.04
C GLU A 23 -10.11 -3.18 -3.78
N THR A 24 -10.19 -1.86 -3.90
CA THR A 24 -11.27 -1.16 -4.59
C THR A 24 -11.33 -1.55 -6.07
N LEU A 25 -10.18 -1.62 -6.75
CA LEU A 25 -10.11 -2.01 -8.17
C LEU A 25 -10.76 -3.37 -8.44
N PHE A 26 -10.51 -4.35 -7.56
CA PHE A 26 -11.02 -5.71 -7.72
C PHE A 26 -12.46 -5.89 -7.22
N ASN A 27 -12.82 -5.25 -6.10
CA ASN A 27 -14.15 -5.40 -5.51
C ASN A 27 -15.23 -4.65 -6.31
N GLU A 28 -14.90 -3.46 -6.82
CA GLU A 28 -15.81 -2.65 -7.64
C GLU A 28 -15.73 -2.99 -9.14
N LYS A 29 -14.90 -3.98 -9.51
CA LYS A 29 -14.72 -4.48 -10.88
C LYS A 29 -14.36 -3.36 -11.88
N ILE A 30 -13.42 -2.50 -11.49
CA ILE A 30 -12.98 -1.35 -12.28
C ILE A 30 -12.09 -1.79 -13.46
N ILE A 31 -11.46 -2.96 -13.34
CA ILE A 31 -10.60 -3.58 -14.36
C ILE A 31 -11.22 -4.88 -14.88
N ASP A 32 -10.98 -5.22 -16.13
CA ASP A 32 -11.57 -6.42 -16.76
C ASP A 32 -11.06 -7.71 -16.10
N GLU A 33 -9.83 -7.70 -15.58
CA GLU A 33 -9.19 -8.81 -14.86
C GLU A 33 -9.62 -8.91 -13.39
N ALA A 34 -10.60 -8.12 -12.95
CA ALA A 34 -11.09 -8.10 -11.58
C ALA A 34 -11.89 -9.38 -11.26
N GLU A 35 -11.22 -10.33 -10.62
CA GLU A 35 -11.86 -11.33 -9.78
C GLU A 35 -11.94 -10.76 -8.36
N GLY A 36 -13.11 -10.86 -7.72
CA GLY A 36 -13.28 -10.37 -6.35
C GLY A 36 -12.25 -10.97 -5.39
N ILE A 37 -11.82 -10.19 -4.40
CA ILE A 37 -10.82 -10.62 -3.42
C ILE A 37 -11.48 -11.59 -2.42
N SER A 38 -10.90 -12.78 -2.24
CA SER A 38 -11.38 -13.76 -1.27
C SER A 38 -11.14 -13.28 0.17
N GLU A 39 -11.89 -13.82 1.13
CA GLU A 39 -11.71 -13.47 2.55
C GLU A 39 -10.30 -13.77 3.06
N GLU A 40 -9.67 -14.85 2.57
CA GLU A 40 -8.30 -15.21 2.95
C GLU A 40 -7.29 -14.20 2.43
N THR A 41 -7.46 -13.73 1.19
CA THR A 41 -6.56 -12.73 0.60
C THR A 41 -6.76 -11.37 1.25
N LYS A 42 -8.01 -11.00 1.56
CA LYS A 42 -8.32 -9.80 2.32
C LYS A 42 -7.65 -9.83 3.71
N ALA A 43 -7.70 -10.96 4.41
CA ALA A 43 -7.03 -11.11 5.70
C ALA A 43 -5.52 -10.91 5.61
N ILE A 44 -4.87 -11.33 4.52
CA ILE A 44 -3.44 -11.06 4.27
C ILE A 44 -3.18 -9.56 4.11
N LEU A 45 -3.99 -8.87 3.31
CA LEU A 45 -3.87 -7.43 3.09
C LEU A 45 -4.08 -6.64 4.39
N ASP A 46 -5.11 -6.99 5.17
CA ASP A 46 -5.38 -6.40 6.49
C ASP A 46 -4.23 -6.65 7.47
N LYS A 47 -3.56 -7.79 7.37
CA LYS A 47 -2.38 -8.10 8.19
C LYS A 47 -1.19 -7.21 7.85
N ILE A 48 -0.93 -6.93 6.56
CA ILE A 48 0.14 -6.01 6.14
C ILE A 48 -0.06 -4.63 6.78
N ILE A 49 -1.30 -4.16 6.85
CA ILE A 49 -1.66 -2.86 7.44
C ILE A 49 -1.54 -2.89 8.97
N SER A 50 -2.17 -3.87 9.62
CA SER A 50 -2.30 -3.93 11.07
C SER A 50 -1.00 -4.28 11.79
N GLU A 51 -0.12 -5.04 11.14
CA GLU A 51 1.20 -5.43 11.65
C GLU A 51 2.34 -4.60 11.05
N PHE A 52 2.05 -3.41 10.48
CA PHE A 52 3.08 -2.54 9.94
C PHE A 52 3.95 -1.92 11.06
N THR A 53 5.21 -2.36 11.13
CA THR A 53 6.17 -1.97 12.17
C THR A 53 7.22 -0.97 11.67
N VAL A 54 8.07 -0.48 12.58
CA VAL A 54 9.19 0.41 12.22
C VAL A 54 10.18 -0.29 11.30
N GLU A 55 10.44 -1.58 11.51
CA GLU A 55 11.31 -2.41 10.67
C GLU A 55 10.76 -2.54 9.25
N GLU A 56 9.43 -2.56 9.08
CA GLU A 56 8.80 -2.53 7.76
C GLU A 56 8.94 -1.17 7.09
N ALA A 57 8.85 -0.07 7.84
CA ALA A 57 9.12 1.27 7.32
C ALA A 57 10.59 1.44 6.89
N GLU A 58 11.54 0.85 7.62
CA GLU A 58 12.95 0.84 7.23
C GLU A 58 13.19 0.16 5.88
N LYS A 59 12.50 -0.96 5.60
CA LYS A 59 12.54 -1.61 4.27
C LYS A 59 12.07 -0.68 3.15
N VAL A 60 11.03 0.13 3.41
CA VAL A 60 10.57 1.14 2.45
C VAL A 60 11.68 2.17 2.21
N LYS A 61 12.34 2.65 3.27
CA LYS A 61 13.44 3.62 3.15
C LYS A 61 14.65 3.04 2.40
N GLU A 62 14.97 1.77 2.57
CA GLU A 62 16.02 1.10 1.81
C GLU A 62 15.74 1.10 0.30
N ILE A 63 14.49 0.86 -0.09
CA ILE A 63 14.05 0.94 -1.48
C ILE A 63 14.06 2.40 -1.97
N GLU A 64 13.67 3.34 -1.12
CA GLU A 64 13.71 4.78 -1.42
C GLU A 64 15.11 5.26 -1.75
N ASN A 65 16.14 4.76 -1.07
CA ASN A 65 17.54 5.11 -1.38
C ASN A 65 17.94 4.75 -2.82
N THR A 66 17.28 3.78 -3.43
CA THR A 66 17.52 3.38 -4.83
C THR A 66 16.62 4.16 -5.80
N THR A 67 15.36 4.34 -5.45
CA THR A 67 14.35 4.99 -6.33
C THR A 67 14.39 6.52 -6.28
N ASN A 68 14.93 7.09 -5.20
CA ASN A 68 14.86 8.51 -4.84
C ASN A 68 13.42 9.07 -4.91
N HIS A 69 12.43 8.22 -4.60
CA HIS A 69 11.01 8.58 -4.60
C HIS A 69 10.23 7.74 -3.58
N ASP A 70 9.65 8.41 -2.59
CA ASP A 70 8.98 7.82 -1.43
C ASP A 70 7.73 6.98 -1.77
N VAL A 71 6.77 7.49 -2.56
CA VAL A 71 5.57 6.74 -2.97
C VAL A 71 5.95 5.54 -3.84
N LYS A 72 6.91 5.71 -4.76
CA LYS A 72 7.39 4.60 -5.57
C LYS A 72 8.05 3.51 -4.71
N ALA A 73 8.75 3.88 -3.64
CA ALA A 73 9.31 2.92 -2.70
C ALA A 73 8.23 2.10 -1.98
N VAL A 74 7.09 2.72 -1.63
CA VAL A 74 5.92 2.00 -1.09
C VAL A 74 5.35 1.00 -2.10
N GLU A 75 5.22 1.37 -3.38
CA GLU A 75 4.76 0.46 -4.44
C GLU A 75 5.67 -0.77 -4.54
N TYR A 76 6.99 -0.58 -4.62
CA TYR A 76 7.95 -1.68 -4.70
C TYR A 76 7.94 -2.55 -3.43
N TYR A 77 7.82 -1.94 -2.25
CA TYR A 77 7.67 -2.65 -0.99
C TYR A 77 6.46 -3.59 -1.03
N LEU A 78 5.30 -3.09 -1.48
CA LEU A 78 4.08 -3.89 -1.59
C LEU A 78 4.19 -4.98 -2.66
N LYS A 79 4.84 -4.71 -3.80
CA LYS A 79 5.12 -5.74 -4.81
C LYS A 79 5.91 -6.92 -4.22
N ASN A 80 6.89 -6.64 -3.37
CA ASN A 80 7.67 -7.68 -2.69
C ASN A 80 6.79 -8.48 -1.69
N LYS A 81 5.92 -7.80 -0.93
CA LYS A 81 4.97 -8.49 -0.03
C LYS A 81 3.98 -9.38 -0.79
N PHE A 82 3.56 -8.95 -1.97
CA PHE A 82 2.58 -9.68 -2.78
C PHE A 82 3.16 -10.96 -3.40
N ASP A 83 4.49 -11.08 -3.53
CA ASP A 83 5.14 -12.27 -4.08
C ASP A 83 4.96 -13.54 -3.21
N GLU A 84 4.57 -13.38 -1.94
CA GLU A 84 4.32 -14.48 -1.00
C GLU A 84 2.95 -15.15 -1.21
N ASN A 85 2.07 -14.59 -2.03
CA ASN A 85 0.73 -15.12 -2.30
C ASN A 85 0.43 -15.19 -3.80
N GLU A 86 0.04 -16.35 -4.31
CA GLU A 86 -0.17 -16.57 -5.75
C GLU A 86 -1.25 -15.69 -6.38
N PHE A 87 -2.33 -15.35 -5.66
CA PHE A 87 -3.37 -14.46 -6.16
C PHE A 87 -2.84 -13.03 -6.32
N LEU A 88 -2.18 -12.51 -5.28
CA LEU A 88 -1.60 -11.16 -5.23
C LEU A 88 -0.43 -11.01 -6.21
N LYS A 89 0.46 -12.00 -6.26
CA LYS A 89 1.62 -12.03 -7.16
C LYS A 89 1.26 -11.84 -8.62
N LYS A 90 0.20 -12.50 -9.08
CA LYS A 90 -0.29 -12.38 -10.47
C LYS A 90 -0.89 -11.01 -10.79
N ARG A 91 -1.22 -10.22 -9.76
CA ARG A 91 -1.95 -8.96 -9.85
C ARG A 91 -1.15 -7.76 -9.33
N LYS A 92 0.06 -7.95 -8.84
CA LYS A 92 0.86 -6.91 -8.18
C LYS A 92 1.19 -5.69 -9.05
N GLU A 93 1.07 -5.83 -10.38
CA GLU A 93 1.22 -4.69 -11.31
C GLU A 93 0.01 -3.74 -11.31
N PHE A 94 -1.10 -4.10 -10.65
CA PHE A 94 -2.22 -3.20 -10.39
C PHE A 94 -2.03 -2.33 -9.13
N LEU A 95 -0.93 -2.50 -8.38
CA LEU A 95 -0.55 -1.53 -7.35
C LEU A 95 -0.29 -0.16 -7.99
N HIS A 96 -0.75 0.92 -7.35
CA HIS A 96 -0.69 2.28 -7.88
C HIS A 96 -1.37 2.48 -9.26
N PHE A 97 -2.24 1.56 -9.70
CA PHE A 97 -2.84 1.63 -11.03
C PHE A 97 -3.67 2.89 -11.20
N THR A 98 -3.41 3.65 -12.27
CA THR A 98 -4.05 4.93 -12.62
C THR A 98 -3.91 6.05 -11.59
N CYS A 99 -3.10 5.85 -10.54
CA CYS A 99 -2.80 6.87 -9.56
C CYS A 99 -1.60 7.72 -9.99
N THR A 100 -1.58 8.93 -9.46
CA THR A 100 -0.38 9.74 -9.29
C THR A 100 0.07 9.65 -7.83
N SER A 101 1.32 10.03 -7.55
CA SER A 101 1.83 10.13 -6.17
C SER A 101 0.96 11.01 -5.27
N GLU A 102 0.30 12.04 -5.83
CA GLU A 102 -0.49 12.97 -5.04
C GLU A 102 -1.85 12.41 -4.63
N ASP A 103 -2.41 11.46 -5.38
CA ASP A 103 -3.61 10.74 -4.98
C ASP A 103 -3.36 9.95 -3.68
N ILE A 104 -2.16 9.39 -3.54
CA ILE A 104 -1.75 8.67 -2.33
C ILE A 104 -1.42 9.64 -1.20
N ASN A 105 -0.69 10.73 -1.51
CA ASN A 105 -0.28 11.70 -0.51
C ASN A 105 -1.47 12.41 0.14
N ASN A 106 -2.38 12.94 -0.66
CA ASN A 106 -3.46 13.76 -0.14
C ASN A 106 -4.38 12.94 0.79
N LEU A 107 -4.66 11.68 0.44
CA LEU A 107 -5.47 10.78 1.26
C LEU A 107 -4.72 10.41 2.54
N SER A 108 -3.42 10.11 2.43
CA SER A 108 -2.59 9.80 3.61
C SER A 108 -2.59 10.95 4.60
N TYR A 109 -2.36 12.19 4.14
CA TYR A 109 -2.40 13.37 5.01
C TYR A 109 -3.79 13.66 5.56
N ALA A 110 -4.84 13.51 4.75
CA ALA A 110 -6.22 13.69 5.21
C ALA A 110 -6.55 12.72 6.36
N MET A 111 -6.13 11.46 6.24
CA MET A 111 -6.29 10.46 7.30
C MET A 111 -5.44 10.81 8.54
N MET A 112 -4.17 11.20 8.36
CA MET A 112 -3.30 11.61 9.47
C MET A 112 -3.84 12.82 10.26
N ILE A 113 -4.55 13.74 9.61
CA ILE A 113 -5.15 14.92 10.24
C ILE A 113 -6.45 14.57 10.97
N ASN A 114 -7.20 13.58 10.48
CA ASN A 114 -8.52 13.23 11.01
C ASN A 114 -8.48 12.34 12.26
N GLU A 115 -7.36 11.67 12.52
CA GLU A 115 -7.13 10.77 13.67
C GLU A 115 -6.66 11.51 14.93
#